data_AF-A0A354XBW7-F1
#
_entry.id   AF-A0A354XBW7-F1
#
_cell.length_a   1.000
_cell.length_b   1.000
_cell.length_c   1.000
_cell.angle_alpha   90.00
_cell.angle_beta   90.00
_cell.angle_gamma   90.00
#
_symmetry.space_group_name_H-M   'P 1'
#
loop_
_entity.id
_entity.type
_entity.pdbx_description
1 polymer ?
#
loop_
_entity_poly.entity_id
_entity_poly.type
_entity_poly.pdbx_seq_one_letter_code
_entity_poly.pdbx_strand_id
1 'polypeptide(L)'
;MPKSFQSDRQHHELSSEQKVGFLLLMILGVGGLVLGFRSMRSSLYRPFEEQVMEYAGQDFLTSSEAEEKQKQEQKNIDTDGDTLSDYDELYVFKTSPYLPDTDSDGYSDDVEVFSSNDPNCPMGSDCTVISAETAGSDEVDTAEMLEGVGVDGEQVESLQTQEEIMAYFMSMTPDQIREMLLEAGVTKEEIDALSDEEIQSLFDASLTEALASGSLDQTQIETE
;
A
#
# COMPACT_ATOMS: atom_id res chain seq x y z
N MET A 1 -83.78 -19.69 -21.98
CA MET A 1 -82.88 -20.14 -23.07
C MET A 1 -82.10 -18.93 -23.56
N PRO A 2 -80.75 -18.92 -23.44
CA PRO A 2 -79.94 -17.78 -23.86
C PRO A 2 -79.70 -17.79 -25.38
N LYS A 3 -79.69 -16.61 -26.01
CA LYS A 3 -79.27 -16.43 -27.40
C LYS A 3 -77.75 -16.23 -27.42
N SER A 4 -77.04 -17.13 -28.09
CA SER A 4 -75.61 -16.99 -28.39
C SER A 4 -75.41 -15.92 -29.48
N PHE A 5 -74.57 -14.92 -29.18
CA PHE A 5 -74.15 -13.90 -30.12
C PHE A 5 -72.88 -14.41 -30.81
N GLN A 6 -72.99 -14.88 -32.06
CA GLN A 6 -71.83 -15.18 -32.89
C GLN A 6 -71.34 -13.88 -33.53
N SER A 7 -70.10 -13.52 -33.23
CA SER A 7 -69.39 -12.39 -33.84
C SER A 7 -68.63 -12.91 -35.06
N ASP A 8 -69.16 -12.61 -36.26
CA ASP A 8 -68.46 -12.84 -37.53
C ASP A 8 -67.30 -11.84 -37.67
N ARG A 9 -66.08 -12.27 -37.35
CA ARG A 9 -64.86 -11.53 -37.71
C ARG A 9 -64.54 -11.82 -39.18
N GLN A 10 -64.96 -10.92 -40.07
CA GLN A 10 -64.51 -10.93 -41.46
C GLN A 10 -63.03 -10.53 -41.51
N HIS A 11 -62.18 -11.47 -41.91
CA HIS A 11 -60.78 -11.19 -42.24
C HIS A 11 -60.73 -10.48 -43.60
N HIS A 12 -60.45 -9.17 -43.58
CA HIS A 12 -60.16 -8.41 -44.79
C HIS A 12 -58.76 -8.78 -45.28
N GLU A 13 -58.67 -9.58 -46.34
CA GLU A 13 -57.38 -9.83 -47.01
C GLU A 13 -57.01 -8.62 -47.89
N LEU A 14 -55.79 -8.14 -47.73
CA LEU A 14 -55.27 -7.00 -48.49
C LEU A 14 -55.11 -7.35 -49.98
N SER A 15 -55.52 -6.42 -50.85
CA SER A 15 -55.28 -6.50 -52.30
C SER A 15 -53.78 -6.54 -52.61
N SER A 16 -53.40 -7.19 -53.71
CA SER A 16 -52.01 -7.27 -54.18
C SER A 16 -51.35 -5.89 -54.30
N GLU A 17 -52.10 -4.88 -54.69
CA GLU A 17 -51.62 -3.49 -54.81
C GLU A 17 -51.32 -2.87 -53.42
N GLN A 18 -52.16 -3.16 -52.43
CA GLN A 18 -51.97 -2.70 -51.05
C GLN A 18 -50.77 -3.37 -50.38
N LYS A 19 -50.49 -4.64 -50.70
CA LYS A 19 -49.31 -5.37 -50.23
C LYS A 19 -48.02 -4.76 -50.76
N VAL A 20 -47.99 -4.36 -52.04
CA VAL A 20 -46.85 -3.66 -52.63
C VAL A 20 -46.62 -2.31 -51.96
N GLY A 21 -47.69 -1.54 -51.72
CA GLY A 21 -47.61 -0.26 -51.00
C GLY A 21 -47.06 -0.41 -49.57
N PHE A 22 -47.52 -1.43 -48.84
CA PHE A 22 -47.04 -1.72 -47.50
C PHE A 22 -45.55 -2.13 -47.48
N LEU A 23 -45.12 -2.91 -48.47
CA LEU A 23 -43.73 -3.35 -48.60
C LEU A 23 -42.78 -2.17 -48.91
N LEU A 24 -43.19 -1.23 -49.77
CA LEU A 24 -42.43 -0.01 -50.05
C LEU A 24 -42.31 0.89 -48.80
N LEU A 25 -43.39 1.05 -48.03
CA LEU A 25 -43.37 1.80 -46.77
C LEU A 25 -42.45 1.17 -45.73
N MET A 26 -42.45 -0.16 -45.63
CA MET A 26 -41.53 -0.88 -44.74
C MET A 26 -40.06 -0.66 -45.14
N ILE A 27 -39.74 -0.73 -46.43
CA ILE A 27 -38.36 -0.50 -46.91
C ILE A 27 -37.91 0.94 -46.63
N LEU A 28 -38.77 1.93 -46.88
CA LEU A 28 -38.45 3.34 -46.59
C LEU A 28 -38.31 3.60 -45.08
N GLY A 29 -39.19 3.01 -44.26
CA GLY A 29 -39.13 3.12 -42.81
C GLY A 29 -37.86 2.52 -42.22
N VAL A 30 -37.53 1.29 -42.63
CA VAL A 30 -36.29 0.60 -42.19
C VAL A 30 -35.06 1.31 -42.73
N GLY A 31 -35.07 1.74 -44.00
CA GLY A 31 -33.99 2.50 -44.60
C GLY A 31 -33.72 3.82 -43.88
N GLY A 32 -34.78 4.56 -43.53
CA GLY A 32 -34.70 5.78 -42.74
C GLY A 32 -34.13 5.54 -41.33
N LEU A 33 -34.52 4.45 -40.67
CA LEU A 33 -33.98 4.07 -39.36
C LEU A 33 -32.49 3.72 -39.44
N VAL A 34 -32.07 2.94 -40.43
CA VAL A 34 -30.65 2.56 -40.62
C VAL A 34 -29.79 3.78 -40.93
N LEU A 35 -30.24 4.65 -41.83
CA LEU A 35 -29.54 5.89 -42.16
C LEU A 35 -29.50 6.86 -40.96
N GLY A 36 -30.59 6.94 -40.19
CA GLY A 36 -30.67 7.72 -38.95
C GLY A 36 -29.69 7.23 -37.89
N PHE A 37 -29.68 5.92 -37.60
CA PHE A 37 -28.71 5.33 -36.66
C PHE A 37 -27.27 5.54 -37.11
N ARG A 38 -26.99 5.36 -38.41
CA ARG A 38 -25.65 5.58 -38.97
C ARG A 38 -25.22 7.05 -38.88
N SER A 39 -26.13 7.99 -39.18
CA SER A 39 -25.85 9.43 -39.08
C SER A 39 -25.66 9.87 -37.63
N MET A 40 -26.49 9.38 -36.70
CA MET A 40 -26.38 9.71 -35.28
C MET A 40 -25.07 9.19 -34.70
N ARG A 41 -24.70 7.95 -35.04
CA ARG A 41 -23.40 7.37 -34.68
C ARG A 41 -22.25 8.27 -35.17
N SER A 42 -22.26 8.65 -36.45
CA SER A 42 -21.21 9.50 -37.03
C SER A 42 -21.12 10.89 -36.39
N SER A 43 -22.24 11.51 -36.06
CA SER A 43 -22.26 12.84 -35.43
C SER A 43 -21.86 12.81 -33.97
N LEU A 44 -22.16 11.70 -33.26
CA LEU A 44 -21.73 11.51 -31.87
C LEU A 44 -20.22 11.28 -31.75
N TYR A 45 -19.60 10.54 -32.67
CA TYR A 45 -18.16 10.23 -32.56
C TYR A 45 -17.23 11.34 -33.08
N ARG A 46 -17.67 12.18 -34.04
CA ARG A 46 -16.85 13.27 -34.63
C ARG A 46 -16.16 14.20 -33.62
N PRO A 47 -16.84 14.76 -32.60
CA PRO A 47 -16.19 15.68 -31.66
C PRO A 47 -15.19 15.00 -30.73
N PHE A 48 -15.24 13.68 -30.55
CA PHE A 48 -14.30 12.95 -29.68
C PHE A 48 -13.03 12.54 -30.44
N GLU A 49 -13.14 12.19 -31.72
CA GLU A 49 -12.01 11.75 -32.53
C GLU A 49 -10.97 12.88 -32.73
N GLU A 50 -11.43 14.12 -32.83
CA GLU A 50 -10.58 15.31 -32.95
C GLU A 50 -9.89 15.67 -31.61
N GLN A 51 -10.53 15.39 -30.46
CA GLN A 51 -9.96 15.64 -29.14
C GLN A 51 -8.90 14.60 -28.73
N VAL A 52 -9.02 13.36 -29.23
CA VAL A 52 -8.10 12.26 -28.87
C VAL A 52 -6.84 12.28 -29.77
N MET A 53 -6.92 12.81 -30.99
CA MET A 53 -5.77 12.87 -31.91
C MET A 53 -4.78 14.00 -31.58
N GLU A 54 -5.16 14.97 -30.73
CA GLU A 54 -4.32 16.11 -30.31
C GLU A 54 -4.07 16.15 -28.79
N TYR A 55 -4.39 15.08 -28.06
CA TYR A 55 -4.06 15.00 -26.63
C TYR A 55 -2.58 14.65 -26.44
N ALA A 56 -1.74 15.68 -26.35
CA ALA A 56 -0.32 15.58 -25.93
C ALA A 56 -0.17 15.67 -24.39
N GLY A 57 -1.19 15.28 -23.64
CA GLY A 57 -1.18 15.26 -22.17
C GLY A 57 -0.43 14.07 -21.60
N GLN A 58 -0.34 13.99 -20.27
CA GLN A 58 0.23 12.82 -19.59
C GLN A 58 -0.57 11.57 -19.94
N ASP A 59 0.12 10.45 -20.15
CA ASP A 59 -0.53 9.15 -20.35
C ASP A 59 -1.53 8.90 -19.21
N PHE A 60 -2.77 8.56 -19.56
CA PHE A 60 -3.75 8.13 -18.57
C PHE A 60 -3.38 6.71 -18.15
N LEU A 61 -2.44 6.60 -17.22
CA LEU A 61 -2.05 5.34 -16.60
C LEU A 61 -3.03 5.03 -15.47
N THR A 62 -3.44 3.77 -15.39
CA THR A 62 -4.04 3.24 -14.16
C THR A 62 -3.02 3.27 -13.03
N SER A 63 -3.46 3.22 -11.77
CA SER A 63 -2.56 3.23 -10.61
C SER A 63 -1.50 2.11 -10.71
N SER A 64 -1.90 0.90 -11.11
CA SER A 64 -0.99 -0.23 -11.31
C SER A 64 0.04 0.02 -12.43
N GLU A 65 -0.36 0.64 -13.54
CA GLU A 65 0.58 0.96 -14.62
C GLU A 65 1.55 2.08 -14.23
N ALA A 66 1.11 3.04 -13.40
CA ALA A 66 1.97 4.09 -12.87
C ALA A 66 3.01 3.51 -11.90
N GLU A 67 2.62 2.60 -11.02
CA GLU A 67 3.52 1.88 -10.12
C GLU A 67 4.54 1.04 -10.88
N GLU A 68 4.11 0.28 -11.88
CA GLU A 68 5.03 -0.48 -12.75
C GLU A 68 6.01 0.44 -13.46
N LYS A 69 5.54 1.57 -13.99
CA LYS A 69 6.39 2.55 -14.66
C LYS A 69 7.42 3.15 -13.69
N GLN A 70 7.00 3.57 -12.50
CA GLN A 70 7.88 4.11 -11.47
C GLN A 70 8.94 3.08 -11.06
N LYS A 71 8.53 1.84 -10.86
CA LYS A 71 9.43 0.72 -10.54
C LYS A 71 10.43 0.44 -11.67
N GLN A 72 10.05 0.64 -12.94
CA GLN A 72 10.96 0.53 -14.08
C GLN A 72 11.91 1.73 -14.17
N GLU A 73 11.46 2.93 -13.83
CA GLU A 73 12.31 4.12 -13.79
C GLU A 73 13.40 3.98 -12.72
N GLN A 74 13.06 3.50 -11.52
CA GLN A 74 13.99 3.25 -10.42
C GLN A 74 15.13 2.27 -10.78
N LYS A 75 14.94 1.37 -11.74
CA LYS A 75 16.01 0.45 -12.21
C LYS A 75 17.14 1.16 -12.97
N ASN A 76 16.92 2.40 -13.38
CA ASN A 76 17.86 3.17 -14.17
C ASN A 76 18.31 4.45 -13.46
N ILE A 77 17.86 4.65 -12.22
CA ILE A 77 18.21 5.79 -11.37
C ILE A 77 19.10 5.24 -10.25
N ASP A 78 20.10 6.04 -9.91
CA ASP A 78 21.05 5.85 -8.83
C ASP A 78 21.15 7.24 -8.18
N THR A 79 20.40 7.41 -7.08
CA THR A 79 20.11 8.73 -6.50
C THR A 79 21.27 9.26 -5.66
N ASP A 80 21.99 8.41 -4.96
CA ASP A 80 23.12 8.80 -4.12
C ASP A 80 24.49 8.60 -4.79
N GLY A 81 24.54 7.89 -5.91
CA GLY A 81 25.70 7.76 -6.79
C GLY A 81 26.67 6.67 -6.36
N ASP A 82 26.23 5.69 -5.58
CA ASP A 82 27.05 4.58 -5.09
C ASP A 82 27.18 3.44 -6.12
N THR A 83 26.48 3.51 -7.26
CA THR A 83 26.43 2.52 -8.36
C THR A 83 25.43 1.37 -8.21
N LEU A 84 24.69 1.29 -7.11
CA LEU A 84 23.45 0.52 -7.03
C LEU A 84 22.31 1.34 -7.63
N SER A 85 21.29 0.66 -8.18
CA SER A 85 20.09 1.36 -8.63
C SER A 85 19.13 1.52 -7.44
N ASP A 86 18.36 2.61 -7.40
CA ASP A 86 17.34 2.84 -6.36
C ASP A 86 16.39 1.63 -6.22
N TYR A 87 16.15 0.93 -7.33
CA TYR A 87 15.40 -0.31 -7.34
C TYR A 87 16.08 -1.43 -6.54
N ASP A 88 17.38 -1.66 -6.78
CA ASP A 88 18.11 -2.73 -6.12
C ASP A 88 18.24 -2.44 -4.62
N GLU A 89 18.47 -1.19 -4.25
CA GLU A 89 18.52 -0.76 -2.85
C GLU A 89 17.17 -1.01 -2.14
N LEU A 90 16.06 -0.50 -2.68
CA LEU A 90 14.75 -0.63 -2.03
C LEU A 90 14.20 -2.07 -2.03
N TYR A 91 14.45 -2.84 -3.10
CA TYR A 91 13.77 -4.12 -3.31
C TYR A 91 14.67 -5.35 -3.15
N VAL A 92 16.00 -5.22 -3.25
CA VAL A 92 16.94 -6.34 -3.16
C VAL A 92 17.74 -6.28 -1.87
N PHE A 93 18.44 -5.18 -1.61
CA PHE A 93 19.39 -5.07 -0.49
C PHE A 93 18.81 -4.41 0.76
N LYS A 94 17.65 -3.76 0.64
CA LYS A 94 16.99 -3.04 1.74
C LYS A 94 17.81 -1.89 2.31
N THR A 95 18.66 -1.31 1.47
CA THR A 95 19.47 -0.14 1.75
C THR A 95 18.73 1.16 1.40
N SER A 96 19.37 2.30 1.69
CA SER A 96 18.80 3.64 1.51
C SER A 96 19.27 4.30 0.20
N PRO A 97 18.37 4.60 -0.77
CA PRO A 97 18.71 5.28 -2.04
C PRO A 97 19.26 6.71 -1.94
N TYR A 98 19.41 7.22 -0.73
CA TYR A 98 19.87 8.58 -0.46
C TYR A 98 21.18 8.60 0.32
N LEU A 99 21.72 7.43 0.68
CA LEU A 99 22.88 7.27 1.53
C LEU A 99 23.80 6.21 0.91
N PRO A 100 24.97 6.61 0.38
CA PRO A 100 25.89 5.66 -0.25
C PRO A 100 26.46 4.59 0.70
N ASP A 101 26.13 4.66 1.98
CA ASP A 101 26.61 3.86 3.11
C ASP A 101 25.45 3.87 4.12
N THR A 102 24.62 2.83 4.06
CA THR A 102 23.36 2.75 4.78
C THR A 102 23.57 2.56 6.28
N ASP A 103 24.56 1.76 6.65
CA ASP A 103 24.84 1.44 8.05
C ASP A 103 25.87 2.38 8.71
N SER A 104 26.45 3.28 7.91
CA SER A 104 27.35 4.36 8.29
C SER A 104 28.68 3.88 8.90
N ASP A 105 29.18 2.74 8.47
CA ASP A 105 30.43 2.15 8.95
C ASP A 105 31.68 2.61 8.17
N GLY A 106 31.47 3.33 7.06
CA GLY A 106 32.50 3.88 6.18
C GLY A 106 32.79 3.05 4.93
N TYR A 107 32.04 1.97 4.68
CA TYR A 107 32.01 1.23 3.42
C TYR A 107 30.70 1.54 2.68
N SER A 108 30.78 1.69 1.36
CA SER A 108 29.58 1.94 0.57
C SER A 108 28.80 0.66 0.31
N ASP A 109 27.47 0.77 0.21
CA ASP A 109 26.57 -0.38 0.05
C ASP A 109 26.98 -1.21 -1.18
N ASP A 110 27.34 -0.57 -2.29
CA ASP A 110 27.87 -1.21 -3.49
C ASP A 110 29.12 -2.07 -3.21
N VAL A 111 30.10 -1.54 -2.48
CA VAL A 111 31.36 -2.20 -2.13
C VAL A 111 31.08 -3.43 -1.29
N GLU A 112 30.15 -3.33 -0.35
CA GLU A 112 29.75 -4.42 0.53
C GLU A 112 29.03 -5.52 -0.24
N VAL A 113 28.07 -5.16 -1.11
CA VAL A 113 27.37 -6.09 -2.00
C VAL A 113 28.37 -6.81 -2.92
N PHE A 114 29.32 -6.09 -3.54
CA PHE A 114 30.35 -6.71 -4.40
C PHE A 114 31.31 -7.61 -3.63
N SER A 115 31.50 -7.34 -2.33
CA SER A 115 32.33 -8.13 -1.44
C SER A 115 31.58 -9.27 -0.75
N SER A 116 30.28 -9.44 -1.05
CA SER A 116 29.38 -10.41 -0.39
C SER A 116 29.25 -10.21 1.12
N ASN A 117 29.30 -8.95 1.56
CA ASN A 117 28.92 -8.50 2.89
C ASN A 117 27.46 -8.05 2.90
N ASP A 118 26.91 -7.84 4.09
CA ASP A 118 25.57 -7.27 4.26
C ASP A 118 25.68 -5.75 4.39
N PRO A 119 25.14 -4.96 3.44
CA PRO A 119 25.24 -3.50 3.44
C PRO A 119 24.38 -2.80 4.50
N ASN A 120 23.66 -3.57 5.33
CA ASN A 120 22.95 -3.05 6.50
C ASN A 120 23.64 -3.43 7.82
N CYS A 121 24.83 -4.03 7.74
CA CYS A 121 25.54 -4.58 8.89
C CYS A 121 26.96 -4.02 9.02
N PRO A 122 27.19 -3.13 10.01
CA PRO A 122 28.48 -2.47 10.14
C PRO A 122 29.62 -3.46 10.29
N MET A 123 30.71 -3.26 9.54
CA MET A 123 31.90 -4.10 9.51
C MET A 123 32.43 -4.39 10.93
N GLY A 124 32.49 -5.68 11.25
CA GLY A 124 32.96 -6.17 12.55
C GLY A 124 31.87 -6.24 13.63
N SER A 125 30.62 -5.90 13.29
CA SER A 125 29.44 -6.17 14.12
C SER A 125 28.86 -7.56 13.82
N ASP A 126 28.10 -8.09 14.76
CA ASP A 126 27.35 -9.33 14.59
C ASP A 126 25.86 -9.00 14.39
N CYS A 127 25.44 -8.91 13.13
CA CYS A 127 24.05 -8.66 12.76
C CYS A 127 23.26 -9.94 12.49
N THR A 128 23.74 -11.10 12.95
CA THR A 128 23.06 -12.39 12.75
C THR A 128 21.78 -12.57 13.57
N VAL A 129 21.30 -11.51 14.23
CA VAL A 129 20.04 -11.54 14.95
C VAL A 129 18.86 -11.35 14.00
N ILE A 130 18.14 -12.46 13.83
CA ILE A 130 16.80 -12.62 13.21
C ILE A 130 16.78 -12.72 11.68
N SER A 131 17.48 -13.73 11.15
CA SER A 131 16.87 -14.57 10.11
C SER A 131 16.16 -15.73 10.79
N ALA A 132 14.88 -15.55 11.13
CA ALA A 132 14.01 -16.69 11.36
C ALA A 132 14.10 -17.57 10.11
N GLU A 133 14.33 -18.87 10.30
CA GLU A 133 14.68 -19.88 9.28
C GLU A 133 16.19 -20.15 9.10
N THR A 134 16.88 -20.66 10.14
CA THR A 134 17.71 -21.87 9.98
C THR A 134 17.90 -22.55 11.35
N ALA A 135 17.48 -23.81 11.40
CA ALA A 135 17.67 -24.71 12.53
C ALA A 135 19.16 -24.98 12.79
N GLY A 136 19.61 -24.78 14.04
CA GLY A 136 20.93 -25.20 14.49
C GLY A 136 21.19 -24.72 15.91
N SER A 137 21.13 -25.65 16.85
CA SER A 137 21.34 -25.46 18.29
C SER A 137 22.68 -24.83 18.62
N ASP A 138 22.69 -23.62 19.17
CA ASP A 138 23.63 -23.21 20.20
C ASP A 138 22.90 -22.18 21.07
N GLU A 139 22.75 -22.49 22.35
CA GLU A 139 22.09 -21.64 23.35
C GLU A 139 22.91 -20.35 23.51
N VAL A 140 22.47 -19.27 22.88
CA VAL A 140 22.90 -17.92 23.23
C VAL A 140 22.01 -17.48 24.39
N ASP A 141 22.65 -17.26 25.54
CA ASP A 141 22.01 -16.91 26.80
C ASP A 141 21.43 -15.48 26.72
N THR A 142 20.19 -15.41 26.23
CA THR A 142 19.39 -14.18 26.11
C THR A 142 19.05 -13.55 27.46
N ALA A 143 19.41 -14.19 28.58
CA ALA A 143 19.16 -13.66 29.91
C ALA A 143 20.07 -12.48 30.27
N GLU A 144 21.30 -12.42 29.73
CA GLU A 144 22.28 -11.41 30.15
C GLU A 144 22.04 -10.01 29.54
N MET A 145 21.32 -9.93 28.41
CA MET A 145 20.97 -8.65 27.78
C MET A 145 19.65 -8.06 28.28
N LEU A 146 18.83 -8.83 29.01
CA LEU A 146 17.48 -8.43 29.45
C LEU A 146 17.41 -8.06 30.95
N GLU A 147 18.50 -8.16 31.70
CA GLU A 147 18.53 -7.73 33.11
C GLU A 147 18.37 -6.21 33.29
N GLY A 148 18.58 -5.41 32.24
CA GLY A 148 18.40 -3.94 32.29
C GLY A 148 16.96 -3.45 32.14
N VAL A 149 16.02 -4.28 31.65
CA VAL A 149 14.64 -3.83 31.35
C VAL A 149 13.61 -4.46 32.29
N GLY A 150 14.04 -5.37 33.18
CA GLY A 150 13.15 -6.02 34.15
C GLY A 150 12.04 -6.84 33.49
N VAL A 151 12.32 -7.44 32.33
CA VAL A 151 11.37 -8.27 31.58
C VAL A 151 11.72 -9.72 31.77
N ASP A 152 10.85 -10.44 32.48
CA ASP A 152 10.89 -11.89 32.53
C ASP A 152 10.63 -12.42 31.10
N GLY A 153 11.62 -13.12 30.51
CA GLY A 153 11.63 -13.56 29.11
C GLY A 153 10.47 -14.46 28.67
N GLU A 154 9.54 -14.81 29.56
CA GLU A 154 8.31 -15.55 29.27
C GLU A 154 7.17 -14.69 28.73
N GLN A 155 7.27 -13.35 28.73
CA GLN A 155 6.20 -12.44 28.25
C GLN A 155 6.42 -11.84 26.86
N VAL A 156 7.59 -12.05 26.24
CA VAL A 156 7.92 -11.43 24.93
C VAL A 156 7.34 -12.21 23.75
N GLU A 157 7.06 -13.51 23.91
CA GLU A 157 6.49 -14.36 22.85
C GLU A 157 4.98 -14.11 22.59
N SER A 158 4.29 -13.30 23.40
CA SER A 158 2.83 -13.12 23.32
C SER A 158 2.36 -11.73 22.91
N LEU A 159 3.24 -10.82 22.49
CA LEU A 159 2.82 -9.48 22.06
C LEU A 159 2.61 -9.43 20.55
N GLN A 160 1.56 -10.12 20.07
CA GLN A 160 1.25 -10.19 18.63
C GLN A 160 0.24 -9.12 18.20
N THR A 161 -0.42 -8.47 19.16
CA THR A 161 -1.46 -7.49 18.88
C THR A 161 -1.11 -6.11 19.43
N GLN A 162 -1.57 -5.07 18.72
CA GLN A 162 -1.42 -3.68 19.14
C GLN A 162 -1.96 -3.44 20.56
N GLU A 163 -3.02 -4.15 20.96
CA GLU A 163 -3.64 -4.05 22.29
C GLU A 163 -2.75 -4.64 23.40
N GLU A 164 -2.00 -5.72 23.12
CA GLU A 164 -1.07 -6.33 24.07
C GLU A 164 0.19 -5.49 24.25
N ILE A 165 0.72 -4.94 23.16
CA ILE A 165 1.86 -4.00 23.19
C ILE A 165 1.47 -2.74 23.98
N MET A 166 0.25 -2.24 23.79
CA MET A 166 -0.29 -1.12 24.56
C MET A 166 -0.41 -1.45 26.05
N ALA A 167 -0.98 -2.61 26.40
CA ALA A 167 -1.14 -3.03 27.79
C ALA A 167 0.21 -3.13 28.50
N TYR A 168 1.24 -3.56 27.78
CA TYR A 168 2.61 -3.60 28.29
C TYR A 168 3.15 -2.20 28.61
N PHE A 169 3.11 -1.26 27.66
CA PHE A 169 3.58 0.11 27.90
C PHE A 169 2.79 0.81 29.01
N MET A 170 1.46 0.63 29.07
CA MET A 170 0.63 1.18 30.14
C MET A 170 0.87 0.53 31.50
N SER A 171 1.56 -0.62 31.55
CA SER A 171 1.90 -1.32 32.79
C SER A 171 3.31 -1.02 33.30
N MET A 172 4.11 -0.24 32.56
CA MET A 172 5.48 0.11 32.97
C MET A 172 5.48 0.96 34.24
N THR A 173 6.45 0.68 35.11
CA THR A 173 6.68 1.45 36.34
C THR A 173 7.36 2.78 36.05
N PRO A 174 7.22 3.80 36.93
CA PRO A 174 7.90 5.09 36.76
C PRO A 174 9.42 4.95 36.59
N ASP A 175 10.05 4.02 37.30
CA ASP A 175 11.49 3.77 37.20
C ASP A 175 11.89 3.25 35.80
N GLN A 176 11.10 2.34 35.22
CA GLN A 176 11.32 1.84 33.86
C GLN A 176 11.09 2.93 32.80
N ILE A 177 10.12 3.82 33.03
CA ILE A 177 9.87 4.96 32.14
C ILE A 177 11.04 5.95 32.21
N ARG A 178 11.60 6.21 33.40
CA ARG A 178 12.79 7.06 33.57
C ARG A 178 13.99 6.52 32.80
N GLU A 179 14.21 5.21 32.84
CA GLU A 179 15.31 4.55 32.12
C GLU A 179 15.15 4.67 30.60
N MET A 180 13.94 4.41 30.10
CA MET A 180 13.62 4.59 28.68
C MET A 180 13.79 6.05 28.21
N LEU A 181 13.41 7.04 29.03
CA LEU A 181 13.59 8.47 28.69
C LEU A 181 15.06 8.89 28.67
N LEU A 182 15.90 8.33 29.56
CA LEU A 182 17.35 8.55 29.55
C LEU A 182 17.97 8.02 28.25
N GLU A 183 17.53 6.85 27.80
CA GLU A 183 18.01 6.23 26.55
C GLU A 183 17.52 6.98 25.30
N ALA A 184 16.29 7.51 25.35
CA ALA A 184 15.76 8.41 24.32
C ALA A 184 16.47 9.78 24.26
N GLY A 185 17.43 10.05 25.16
CA GLY A 185 18.28 11.24 25.15
C GLY A 185 17.78 12.41 25.99
N VAL A 186 16.78 12.19 26.86
CA VAL A 186 16.36 13.20 27.85
C VAL A 186 17.41 13.28 28.95
N THR A 187 17.78 14.49 29.36
CA THR A 187 18.85 14.64 30.36
C THR A 187 18.36 14.20 31.75
N LYS A 188 19.29 13.68 32.55
CA LYS A 188 18.99 13.23 33.92
C LYS A 188 18.42 14.36 34.78
N GLU A 189 18.89 15.58 34.58
CA GLU A 189 18.40 16.77 35.27
C GLU A 189 16.94 17.08 34.95
N GLU A 190 16.49 16.82 33.73
CA GLU A 190 15.11 17.01 33.30
C GLU A 190 14.18 15.91 33.83
N ILE A 191 14.67 14.67 33.90
CA ILE A 191 13.92 13.53 34.44
C ILE A 191 13.78 13.62 35.95
N ASP A 192 14.86 13.98 36.66
CA ASP A 192 14.86 14.14 38.11
C ASP A 192 14.02 15.36 38.57
N ALA A 193 13.71 16.29 37.66
CA ALA A 193 12.83 17.41 37.91
C ALA A 193 11.34 17.06 37.90
N LEU A 194 10.97 15.89 37.36
CA LEU A 194 9.59 15.40 37.31
C LEU A 194 9.33 14.39 38.44
N SER A 195 8.17 14.49 39.09
CA SER A 195 7.72 13.48 40.05
C SER A 195 7.32 12.18 39.36
N ASP A 196 7.27 11.07 40.08
CA ASP A 196 6.88 9.77 39.51
C ASP A 196 5.45 9.82 38.93
N GLU A 197 4.55 10.57 39.59
CA GLU A 197 3.20 10.80 39.09
C GLU A 197 3.18 11.65 37.82
N GLU A 198 4.05 12.66 37.73
CA GLU A 198 4.17 13.51 36.54
C GLU A 198 4.71 12.71 35.36
N ILE A 199 5.75 11.90 35.57
CA ILE A 199 6.33 11.03 34.54
C ILE A 199 5.31 10.04 34.02
N GLN A 200 4.62 9.34 34.93
CA GLN A 200 3.61 8.35 34.54
C GLN A 200 2.46 9.01 33.76
N SER A 201 1.99 10.18 34.23
CA SER A 201 0.90 10.89 33.56
C SER A 201 1.28 11.44 32.18
N LEU A 202 2.52 11.93 32.01
CA LEU A 202 3.03 12.41 30.73
C LEU A 202 3.19 11.24 29.75
N PHE A 203 3.70 10.12 30.23
CA PHE A 203 3.86 8.91 29.44
C PHE A 203 2.50 8.38 28.95
N ASP A 204 1.53 8.21 29.86
CA ASP A 204 0.17 7.76 29.52
C ASP A 204 -0.52 8.70 28.52
N ALA A 205 -0.37 10.02 28.71
CA ALA A 205 -0.94 11.02 27.82
C ALA A 205 -0.29 10.96 26.42
N SER A 206 1.03 10.82 26.37
CA SER A 206 1.77 10.71 25.10
C SER A 206 1.40 9.45 24.32
N LEU A 207 1.23 8.32 25.01
CA LEU A 207 0.81 7.07 24.41
C LEU A 207 -0.62 7.17 23.85
N THR A 208 -1.52 7.81 24.60
CA THR A 208 -2.90 8.06 24.17
C THR A 208 -2.97 9.00 22.97
N GLU A 209 -2.12 10.02 22.91
CA GLU A 209 -2.05 10.96 21.78
C GLU A 209 -1.43 10.33 20.52
N ALA A 210 -0.38 9.52 20.68
CA ALA A 210 0.23 8.75 19.60
C ALA A 210 -0.79 7.77 18.96
N LEU A 211 -1.67 7.19 19.76
CA LEU A 211 -2.80 6.38 19.29
C LEU A 211 -3.85 7.22 18.55
N ALA A 212 -4.29 8.34 19.13
CA ALA A 212 -5.32 9.18 18.53
C ALA A 212 -4.87 9.83 17.21
N SER A 213 -3.57 10.05 17.04
CA SER A 213 -2.96 10.59 15.83
C SER A 213 -2.65 9.53 14.76
N GLY A 214 -2.85 8.23 15.05
CA GLY A 214 -2.51 7.14 14.13
C GLY A 214 -1.00 6.98 13.91
N SER A 215 -0.16 7.62 14.75
CA SER A 215 1.30 7.55 14.62
C SER A 215 1.85 6.16 14.93
N LEU A 216 1.04 5.28 15.52
CA LEU A 216 1.37 3.87 15.81
C LEU A 216 0.84 2.89 14.74
N ASP A 217 0.20 3.39 13.67
CA ASP A 217 -0.41 2.60 12.58
C ASP A 217 0.54 2.35 11.39
N GLN A 218 1.85 2.60 11.55
CA GLN A 218 2.83 2.31 10.49
C GLN A 218 3.34 0.87 10.47
N THR A 219 2.82 -0.02 11.31
CA THR A 219 3.04 -1.46 11.13
C THR A 219 1.94 -2.05 10.24
N GLN A 220 1.97 -1.66 8.95
CA GLN A 220 1.45 -2.55 7.92
C GLN A 220 2.39 -3.77 7.84
N ILE A 221 2.18 -4.72 8.74
CA ILE A 221 2.51 -6.11 8.45
C ILE A 221 1.42 -6.57 7.48
N GLU A 222 1.65 -6.33 6.19
CA GLU A 222 0.93 -7.03 5.13
C GLU A 222 1.16 -8.53 5.33
N THR A 223 0.12 -9.22 5.80
CA THR A 223 0.05 -10.67 5.73
C THR A 223 -0.53 -11.04 4.37
N GLU A 224 0.34 -11.48 3.45
CA GLU A 224 -0.01 -12.52 2.49
C GLU A 224 0.36 -13.90 3.06
#